data_AF-A0A9N9EDU5-F1
#
_entry.id   AF-A0A9N9EDU5-F1
#
_cell.length_a   1.000
_cell.length_b   1.000
_cell.length_c   1.000
_cell.angle_alpha   90.00
_cell.angle_beta   90.00
_cell.angle_gamma   90.00
#
_symmetry.space_group_name_H-M   'P 1'
#
loop_
_entity.id
_entity.type
_entity.pdbx_description
1 polymer ?
#
loop_
_entity_poly.entity_id
_entity_poly.type
_entity_poly.pdbx_seq_one_letter_code
_entity_poly.pdbx_strand_id
1 'polypeptide(L)'
;IVFLRAWYPVKPKKYYNPVTSLLLSSKTDWQGMRLIGAVRKELGIPIANNLESTYRPIDRPIRRFNPLHIAKSLQSQLPFASKPKLFKARSKKSYLQKRAVVLEPKEKQIYTLMQQIQTLKKEKNRKKKEKQAQKRVEHAKKVWLKRGVQEVGKAMGQGIRKFVQNEFAVFAHGNVDI
;
A
#
# COMPACT_ATOMS: atom_id res chain seq x y z
N ILE A 1 -7.53 -11.08 -13.41
CA ILE A 1 -7.86 -10.54 -14.75
C ILE A 1 -6.58 -10.57 -15.55
N VAL A 2 -6.50 -11.43 -16.56
CA VAL A 2 -5.38 -11.45 -17.51
C VAL A 2 -5.75 -10.45 -18.60
N PHE A 3 -4.94 -9.42 -18.83
CA PHE A 3 -5.20 -8.42 -19.86
C PHE A 3 -3.93 -8.15 -20.68
N LEU A 4 -4.12 -7.87 -21.98
CA LEU A 4 -3.06 -7.47 -22.91
C LEU A 4 -3.20 -5.97 -23.16
N ARG A 5 -2.11 -5.22 -22.92
CA ARG A 5 -2.07 -3.79 -23.21
C ARG A 5 -1.55 -3.56 -24.63
N ALA A 6 -2.44 -3.14 -25.53
CA ALA A 6 -2.11 -2.79 -26.92
C ALA A 6 -2.43 -1.32 -27.22
N TRP A 7 -1.93 -0.84 -28.36
CA TRP A 7 -2.19 0.50 -28.87
C TRP A 7 -2.95 0.40 -30.19
N TYR A 8 -4.02 1.19 -30.33
CA TYR A 8 -4.83 1.23 -31.55
C TYR A 8 -4.78 2.65 -32.16
N PRO A 9 -4.35 2.82 -33.42
CA PRO A 9 -4.29 4.12 -34.05
C PRO A 9 -5.69 4.62 -34.40
N VAL A 10 -6.04 5.83 -33.93
CA VAL A 10 -7.33 6.47 -34.23
C VAL A 10 -7.12 7.61 -35.23
N LYS A 11 -7.85 7.57 -36.36
CA LYS A 11 -7.80 8.64 -37.37
C LYS A 11 -8.68 9.83 -36.94
N PRO A 12 -8.20 11.08 -37.02
CA PRO A 12 -9.01 12.25 -36.69
C PRO A 12 -10.11 12.48 -37.74
N LYS A 13 -11.25 13.02 -37.31
CA LYS A 13 -12.33 13.43 -38.22
C LYS A 13 -11.95 14.75 -38.90
N LYS A 14 -11.96 14.78 -40.23
CA LYS A 14 -11.72 16.00 -41.02
C LYS A 14 -13.01 16.84 -41.05
N TYR A 15 -13.12 17.84 -40.18
CA TYR A 15 -14.25 18.75 -40.12
C TYR A 15 -13.74 20.20 -40.08
N TYR A 16 -14.25 21.04 -40.96
CA TYR A 16 -13.91 22.46 -41.06
C TYR A 16 -15.18 23.26 -41.32
N ASN A 17 -15.45 24.24 -40.46
CA ASN A 17 -16.58 25.16 -40.60
C ASN A 17 -16.14 26.56 -40.14
N PRO A 18 -15.86 27.50 -41.06
CA PRO A 18 -15.46 28.85 -40.69
C PRO A 18 -16.64 29.62 -40.10
N VAL A 19 -16.36 30.46 -39.09
CA VAL A 19 -17.37 31.33 -38.50
C VAL A 19 -17.63 32.51 -39.43
N THR A 20 -18.84 32.59 -39.96
CA THR A 20 -19.26 33.59 -40.94
C THR A 20 -20.22 34.62 -40.36
N SER A 21 -20.08 34.97 -39.07
CA SER A 21 -21.02 35.84 -38.34
C SER A 21 -21.40 37.14 -39.05
N LEU A 22 -20.45 37.78 -39.75
CA LEU A 22 -20.69 39.02 -40.49
C LEU A 22 -21.52 38.85 -41.77
N LEU A 23 -21.61 37.61 -42.28
CA LEU A 23 -22.41 37.26 -43.45
C LEU A 23 -23.86 36.89 -43.07
N LEU A 24 -24.18 36.74 -41.78
CA LEU A 24 -25.54 36.50 -41.31
C LEU A 24 -26.34 37.81 -41.20
N SER A 25 -27.64 37.72 -41.49
CA SER A 25 -28.58 38.84 -41.31
C SER A 25 -28.65 39.28 -39.84
N SER A 26 -28.68 38.33 -38.92
CA SER A 26 -28.43 38.56 -37.50
C SER A 26 -26.96 38.25 -37.22
N LYS A 27 -26.14 39.30 -37.14
CA LYS A 27 -24.67 39.22 -36.94
C LYS A 27 -24.25 38.44 -35.68
N THR A 28 -25.21 38.08 -34.81
CA THR A 28 -25.04 37.44 -33.51
C THR A 28 -25.37 35.94 -33.49
N ASP A 29 -26.17 35.43 -34.43
CA ASP A 29 -26.80 34.10 -34.28
C ASP A 29 -26.15 33.03 -35.15
N TRP A 30 -24.82 33.00 -35.20
CA TRP A 30 -24.11 31.96 -35.93
C TRP A 30 -24.29 30.59 -35.23
N GLN A 31 -24.82 29.60 -35.96
CA GLN A 31 -25.07 28.26 -35.43
C GLN A 31 -24.03 27.25 -35.92
N GLY A 32 -23.28 26.67 -34.97
CA GLY A 32 -22.31 25.61 -35.21
C GLY A 32 -22.82 24.20 -34.92
N MET A 33 -21.92 23.22 -34.96
CA MET A 33 -22.24 21.84 -34.55
C MET A 33 -22.56 21.79 -33.05
N ARG A 34 -23.70 21.20 -32.70
CA ARG A 34 -24.15 21.06 -31.30
C ARG A 34 -23.26 20.10 -30.51
N LEU A 35 -23.13 20.35 -29.21
CA LEU A 35 -22.45 19.45 -28.27
C LEU A 35 -23.23 18.15 -28.09
N ILE A 36 -22.53 17.05 -27.84
CA ILE A 36 -23.13 15.74 -27.60
C ILE A 36 -24.15 15.80 -26.44
N GLY A 37 -23.85 16.57 -25.39
CA GLY A 37 -24.76 16.75 -24.25
C GLY A 37 -26.07 17.47 -24.60
N ALA A 38 -25.99 18.52 -25.43
CA ALA A 38 -27.18 19.26 -25.90
C ALA A 38 -28.06 18.38 -26.79
N VAL A 39 -27.46 17.70 -27.78
CA VAL A 39 -28.15 16.76 -28.67
C VAL A 39 -28.82 15.64 -27.88
N ARG A 40 -28.13 15.06 -26.89
CA ARG A 40 -28.69 14.00 -26.03
C ARG A 40 -29.87 14.49 -25.19
N LYS A 41 -29.78 15.71 -24.65
CA LYS A 41 -30.86 16.31 -23.84
C LYS A 41 -32.12 16.56 -24.68
N GLU A 42 -31.96 17.15 -25.88
CA GLU A 42 -33.06 17.43 -26.80
C GLU A 42 -33.75 16.15 -27.30
N LEU A 43 -32.97 15.11 -27.59
CA LEU A 43 -33.48 13.82 -28.05
C LEU A 43 -33.89 12.86 -26.92
N GLY A 44 -33.73 13.25 -25.65
CA GLY A 44 -34.04 12.40 -24.49
C GLY A 44 -33.18 11.14 -24.37
N ILE A 45 -31.95 11.14 -24.91
CA ILE A 45 -31.07 9.96 -24.93
C ILE A 45 -30.16 9.94 -23.69
N PRO A 46 -30.25 8.93 -22.81
CA PRO A 46 -29.41 8.84 -21.62
C PRO A 46 -27.94 8.56 -21.96
N ILE A 47 -27.05 8.90 -21.03
CA ILE A 47 -25.61 8.61 -21.13
C ILE A 47 -25.39 7.12 -20.84
N ALA A 48 -24.70 6.41 -21.73
CA ALA A 48 -24.38 5.00 -21.54
C ALA A 48 -23.34 4.82 -20.44
N ASN A 49 -23.75 4.22 -19.31
CA ASN A 49 -22.89 3.95 -18.16
C ASN A 49 -22.85 2.44 -17.88
N ASN A 50 -21.65 1.85 -17.87
CA ASN A 50 -21.48 0.45 -17.49
C ASN A 50 -21.36 0.31 -15.97
N LEU A 51 -22.24 -0.48 -15.36
CA LEU A 51 -22.28 -0.72 -13.91
C LEU A 51 -20.97 -1.33 -13.35
N GLU A 52 -20.24 -2.11 -14.16
CA GLU A 52 -18.95 -2.70 -13.77
C GLU A 52 -17.78 -1.70 -13.85
N SER A 53 -17.93 -0.62 -14.61
CA SER A 53 -16.91 0.45 -14.71
C SER A 53 -17.00 1.46 -13.57
N THR A 54 -18.15 1.52 -12.88
CA THR A 54 -18.36 2.42 -11.75
C THR A 54 -17.53 1.94 -10.56
N TYR A 55 -16.64 2.80 -10.06
CA TYR A 55 -15.86 2.54 -8.84
C TYR A 55 -16.79 2.30 -7.65
N ARG A 56 -16.45 1.30 -6.82
CA ARG A 56 -17.20 0.93 -5.61
C ARG A 56 -16.26 0.84 -4.41
N PRO A 57 -16.74 1.14 -3.19
CA PRO A 57 -15.97 0.87 -1.99
C PRO A 57 -15.74 -0.65 -1.86
N ILE A 58 -14.49 -1.04 -1.60
CA ILE A 58 -14.10 -2.45 -1.45
C ILE A 58 -13.75 -2.68 0.01
N ASP A 59 -14.53 -3.50 0.71
CA ASP A 59 -14.15 -4.01 2.03
C ASP A 59 -13.18 -5.19 1.86
N ARG A 60 -12.01 -5.10 2.53
CA ARG A 60 -10.94 -6.08 2.40
C ARG A 60 -10.90 -6.94 3.67
N PRO A 61 -11.34 -8.21 3.61
CA PRO A 61 -11.25 -9.08 4.76
C PRO A 61 -9.79 -9.31 5.15
N ILE A 62 -9.55 -9.50 6.44
CA ILE A 62 -8.21 -9.80 6.96
C ILE A 62 -7.76 -11.16 6.41
N ARG A 63 -6.78 -11.15 5.52
CA ARG A 63 -6.19 -12.36 4.94
C ARG A 63 -5.38 -13.10 6.00
N ARG A 64 -5.79 -14.32 6.35
CA ARG A 64 -5.03 -15.26 7.17
C ARG A 64 -4.43 -16.34 6.26
N PHE A 65 -3.11 -16.52 6.32
CA PHE A 65 -2.43 -17.55 5.55
C PHE A 65 -2.49 -18.89 6.29
N ASN A 66 -2.53 -19.98 5.53
CA ASN A 66 -2.46 -21.31 6.10
C ASN A 66 -1.10 -21.51 6.80
N PRO A 67 -1.05 -22.27 7.89
CA PRO A 67 0.22 -22.62 8.53
C PRO A 67 1.10 -23.43 7.57
N LEU A 68 2.40 -23.39 7.79
CA LEU A 68 3.37 -24.15 7.00
C LEU A 68 3.15 -25.65 7.17
N HIS A 69 2.92 -26.35 6.07
CA HIS A 69 2.80 -27.81 6.03
C HIS A 69 4.07 -28.43 5.44
N ILE A 70 4.79 -29.20 6.25
CA ILE A 70 6.02 -29.88 5.85
C ILE A 70 5.66 -31.29 5.39
N ALA A 71 6.16 -31.71 4.22
CA ALA A 71 5.96 -33.06 3.73
C ALA A 71 6.55 -34.10 4.71
N LYS A 72 5.85 -35.24 4.88
CA LYS A 72 6.27 -36.28 5.84
C LYS A 72 7.63 -36.88 5.51
N SER A 73 7.93 -37.04 4.22
CA SER A 73 9.23 -37.52 3.72
C SER A 73 10.37 -36.60 4.15
N LEU A 74 10.18 -35.29 3.96
CA LEU A 74 11.14 -34.29 4.41
C LEU A 74 11.28 -34.32 5.93
N GLN A 75 10.16 -34.34 6.66
CA GLN A 75 10.16 -34.37 8.13
C GLN A 75 10.93 -35.57 8.71
N SER A 76 10.91 -36.73 8.04
CA SER A 76 11.67 -37.92 8.47
C SER A 76 13.17 -37.78 8.25
N GLN A 77 13.59 -37.06 7.21
CA GLN A 77 15.00 -36.87 6.84
C GLN A 77 15.67 -35.72 7.61
N LEU A 78 14.88 -34.87 8.29
CA LEU A 78 15.42 -33.75 9.05
C LEU A 78 16.31 -34.23 10.23
N PRO A 79 17.45 -33.57 10.48
CA PRO A 79 18.25 -33.79 11.67
C PRO A 79 17.45 -33.60 12.96
N PHE A 80 17.85 -34.30 14.03
CA PHE A 80 17.13 -34.30 15.30
C PHE A 80 16.85 -32.89 15.85
N ALA A 81 17.84 -32.00 15.79
CA ALA A 81 17.72 -30.63 16.27
C ALA A 81 16.65 -29.81 15.52
N SER A 82 16.45 -30.07 14.22
CA SER A 82 15.54 -29.33 13.35
C SER A 82 14.17 -29.99 13.19
N LYS A 83 13.98 -31.20 13.73
CA LYS A 83 12.74 -31.97 13.57
C LYS A 83 11.60 -31.34 14.41
N PRO A 84 10.46 -30.97 13.81
CA PRO A 84 9.38 -30.33 14.54
C PRO A 84 8.65 -31.32 15.47
N LYS A 85 8.43 -30.89 16.71
CA LYS A 85 7.74 -31.66 17.76
C LYS A 85 6.23 -31.44 17.70
N LEU A 86 5.58 -32.05 16.71
CA LEU A 86 4.13 -31.97 16.51
C LEU A 86 3.43 -33.14 17.19
N PHE A 87 2.66 -32.86 18.24
CA PHE A 87 1.85 -33.87 18.91
C PHE A 87 0.54 -34.11 18.17
N LYS A 88 0.16 -35.37 18.00
CA LYS A 88 -1.17 -35.74 17.50
C LYS A 88 -2.20 -35.52 18.60
N ALA A 89 -3.38 -35.04 18.24
CA ALA A 89 -4.51 -34.96 19.16
C ALA A 89 -4.86 -36.38 19.67
N ARG A 90 -5.09 -36.50 20.98
CA ARG A 90 -5.43 -37.79 21.59
C ARG A 90 -6.86 -38.18 21.22
N SER A 91 -7.05 -39.37 20.65
CA SER A 91 -8.38 -39.87 20.25
C SER A 91 -9.26 -40.28 21.43
N LYS A 92 -8.69 -40.92 22.46
CA LYS A 92 -9.42 -41.42 23.64
C LYS A 92 -9.22 -40.52 24.85
N LYS A 93 -10.29 -40.22 25.58
CA LYS A 93 -10.24 -39.44 26.84
C LYS A 93 -9.41 -40.17 27.90
N SER A 94 -8.50 -39.44 28.55
CA SER A 94 -7.72 -39.92 29.70
C SER A 94 -8.61 -40.15 30.93
N TYR A 95 -8.18 -41.00 31.86
CA TYR A 95 -8.86 -41.19 33.14
C TYR A 95 -9.09 -39.86 33.87
N LEU A 96 -8.07 -39.00 33.91
CA LEU A 96 -8.15 -37.65 34.49
C LEU A 96 -9.23 -36.77 33.85
N GLN A 97 -9.44 -36.89 32.54
CA GLN A 97 -10.46 -36.11 31.83
C GLN A 97 -11.87 -36.66 32.08
N LYS A 98 -12.01 -37.97 32.31
CA LYS A 98 -13.31 -38.58 32.63
C LYS A 98 -13.80 -38.20 34.03
N ARG A 99 -12.88 -38.12 35.00
CA ARG A 99 -13.19 -37.76 36.40
C ARG A 99 -13.16 -36.24 36.68
N ALA A 100 -13.08 -35.41 35.65
CA ALA A 100 -13.07 -33.96 35.84
C ALA A 100 -14.45 -33.50 36.32
N VAL A 101 -14.47 -32.73 37.40
CA VAL A 101 -15.70 -32.15 37.97
C VAL A 101 -16.22 -31.05 37.03
N VAL A 102 -17.54 -31.04 36.81
CA VAL A 102 -18.21 -30.03 35.99
C VAL A 102 -18.39 -28.76 36.80
N LEU A 103 -18.04 -27.61 36.21
CA LEU A 103 -18.19 -26.31 36.86
C LEU A 103 -19.67 -25.96 37.08
N GLU A 104 -19.94 -25.33 38.21
CA GLU A 104 -21.28 -24.81 38.50
C GLU A 104 -21.64 -23.62 37.60
N PRO A 105 -22.93 -23.28 37.43
CA PRO A 105 -23.36 -22.18 36.58
C PRO A 105 -22.70 -20.84 36.93
N LYS A 106 -22.52 -20.53 38.22
CA LYS A 106 -21.88 -19.28 38.66
C LYS A 106 -20.40 -19.24 38.31
N GLU A 107 -19.68 -20.34 38.55
CA GLU A 107 -18.27 -20.46 38.20
C GLU A 107 -18.05 -20.34 36.69
N LYS A 108 -18.93 -20.94 35.89
CA LYS A 108 -18.92 -20.83 34.43
C LYS A 108 -19.09 -19.37 33.97
N GLN A 109 -19.97 -18.60 34.61
CA GLN A 109 -20.14 -17.17 34.31
C GLN A 109 -18.86 -16.39 34.63
N ILE A 110 -18.26 -16.63 35.81
CA ILE A 110 -17.00 -15.98 36.22
C ILE A 110 -15.88 -16.32 35.25
N TYR A 111 -15.73 -17.60 34.89
CA TYR A 111 -14.73 -18.06 33.92
C TYR A 111 -14.90 -17.38 32.55
N THR A 112 -16.14 -17.31 32.06
CA THR A 112 -16.46 -16.67 30.78
C THR A 112 -16.12 -15.18 30.81
N LEU A 113 -16.49 -14.48 31.90
CA LEU A 113 -16.16 -13.08 32.10
C LEU A 113 -14.64 -12.85 32.11
N MET A 114 -13.89 -13.69 32.81
CA MET A 114 -12.43 -13.62 32.85
C MET A 114 -11.81 -13.84 31.46
N GLN A 115 -12.32 -14.79 30.68
CA GLN A 115 -11.88 -15.04 29.30
C GLN A 115 -12.13 -13.82 28.39
N GLN A 116 -13.29 -13.18 28.52
CA GLN A 116 -13.63 -11.96 27.78
C GLN A 116 -12.69 -10.80 28.13
N ILE A 117 -12.46 -10.55 29.42
CA ILE A 117 -11.54 -9.51 29.90
C ILE A 117 -10.13 -9.73 29.35
N GLN A 118 -9.62 -10.96 29.39
CA GLN A 118 -8.29 -11.29 28.85
C GLN A 118 -8.22 -11.06 27.33
N THR A 119 -9.28 -11.42 26.59
CA THR A 119 -9.36 -11.20 25.14
C THR A 119 -9.33 -9.72 24.80
N LEU A 120 -10.12 -8.89 25.51
CA LEU A 120 -10.14 -7.44 25.33
C LEU A 120 -8.78 -6.80 25.67
N LYS A 121 -8.14 -7.24 26.75
CA LYS A 121 -6.81 -6.77 27.14
C LYS A 121 -5.76 -7.11 26.08
N LYS A 122 -5.79 -8.33 25.53
CA LYS A 122 -4.88 -8.75 24.45
C LYS A 122 -5.07 -7.91 23.20
N GLU A 123 -6.32 -7.64 22.81
CA GLU A 123 -6.64 -6.84 21.64
C GLU A 123 -6.23 -5.36 21.81
N LYS A 124 -6.48 -4.76 22.97
CA LYS A 124 -6.02 -3.41 23.32
C LYS A 124 -4.50 -3.31 23.22
N ASN A 125 -3.78 -4.28 23.79
CA ASN A 125 -2.32 -4.32 23.75
C ASN A 125 -1.78 -4.53 22.33
N ARG A 126 -2.45 -5.35 21.51
CA ARG A 126 -2.12 -5.56 20.09
C ARG A 126 -2.21 -4.25 19.31
N LYS A 127 -3.37 -3.56 19.38
CA LYS A 127 -3.58 -2.25 18.74
C LYS A 127 -2.57 -1.20 19.19
N LYS A 128 -2.24 -1.15 20.49
CA LYS A 128 -1.22 -0.23 21.03
C LYS A 128 0.16 -0.50 20.43
N LYS A 129 0.57 -1.78 20.36
CA LYS A 129 1.86 -2.19 19.78
C LYS A 129 1.94 -1.88 18.28
N GLU A 130 0.88 -2.16 17.52
CA GLU A 130 0.79 -1.87 16.09
C GLU A 130 0.94 -0.36 15.82
N LYS A 131 0.20 0.49 16.54
CA LYS A 131 0.30 1.96 16.42
C LYS A 131 1.69 2.48 16.81
N GLN A 132 2.30 1.92 17.85
CA GLN A 132 3.66 2.30 18.24
C GLN A 132 4.70 1.87 17.21
N ALA A 133 4.53 0.69 16.57
CA ALA A 133 5.39 0.24 15.50
C ALA A 133 5.31 1.15 14.28
N GLN A 134 4.10 1.57 13.87
CA GLN A 134 3.89 2.55 12.79
C GLN A 134 4.64 3.86 13.08
N LYS A 135 4.45 4.43 14.28
CA LYS A 135 5.17 5.64 14.71
C LYS A 135 6.70 5.48 14.70
N ARG A 136 7.21 4.32 15.12
CA ARG A 136 8.65 4.04 15.08
C ARG A 136 9.18 4.00 13.65
N VAL A 137 8.46 3.38 12.71
CA VAL A 137 8.84 3.33 11.29
C VAL A 137 8.84 4.75 10.68
N GLU A 138 7.80 5.54 10.94
CA GLU A 138 7.73 6.94 10.50
C GLU A 138 8.91 7.77 11.05
N HIS A 139 9.20 7.62 12.34
CA HIS A 139 10.32 8.30 12.98
C HIS A 139 11.66 7.85 12.39
N ALA A 140 11.86 6.54 12.20
CA ALA A 140 13.07 6.00 11.58
C ALA A 140 13.28 6.55 10.16
N LYS A 141 12.21 6.65 9.35
CA LYS A 141 12.25 7.26 8.02
C LYS A 141 12.67 8.74 8.09
N LYS A 142 12.11 9.51 9.02
CA LYS A 142 12.48 10.92 9.23
C LYS A 142 13.94 11.08 9.65
N VAL A 143 14.41 10.25 10.59
CA VAL A 143 15.80 10.26 11.05
C VAL A 143 16.75 9.87 9.92
N TRP A 144 16.41 8.84 9.14
CA TRP A 144 17.21 8.41 7.98
C TRP A 144 17.33 9.53 6.93
N LEU A 145 16.21 10.19 6.59
CA LEU A 145 16.21 11.32 5.66
C LEU A 145 17.06 12.49 6.19
N LYS A 146 16.92 12.83 7.48
CA LYS A 146 17.70 13.89 8.12
C LYS A 146 19.21 13.57 8.13
N ARG A 147 19.58 12.32 8.40
CA ARG A 147 20.97 11.86 8.34
C ARG A 147 21.53 11.93 6.91
N GLY A 148 20.78 11.47 5.91
CA GLY A 148 21.19 11.58 4.51
C GLY A 148 21.44 13.03 4.08
N VAL A 149 20.57 13.97 4.46
CA VAL A 149 20.78 15.41 4.20
C VAL A 149 22.05 15.93 4.91
N GLN A 150 22.30 15.51 6.15
CA GLN A 150 23.52 15.90 6.88
C GLN A 150 24.80 15.31 6.27
N GLU A 151 24.76 14.07 5.79
CA GLU A 151 25.89 13.42 5.11
C GLU A 151 26.19 14.09 3.77
N VAL A 152 25.17 14.41 2.97
CA VAL A 152 25.32 15.18 1.73
C VAL A 152 25.88 16.58 2.01
N GLY A 153 25.40 17.27 3.05
CA GLY A 153 25.93 18.56 3.46
C GLY A 153 27.40 18.49 3.92
N LYS A 154 27.79 17.44 4.66
CA LYS A 154 29.19 17.20 5.05
C LYS A 154 30.07 16.87 3.84
N ALA A 155 29.58 16.06 2.90
CA ALA A 155 30.30 15.70 1.69
C ALA A 155 30.53 16.92 0.78
N MET A 156 29.50 17.75 0.57
CA MET A 156 29.67 19.03 -0.16
C MET A 156 30.66 19.95 0.55
N GLY A 157 30.58 20.08 1.88
CA GLY A 157 31.52 20.91 2.65
C GLY A 157 32.96 20.37 2.67
N GLN A 158 33.17 19.05 2.50
CA GLN A 158 34.50 18.47 2.32
C GLN A 158 35.00 18.66 0.88
N GLY A 159 34.13 18.54 -0.12
CA GLY A 159 34.45 18.80 -1.53
C GLY A 159 34.87 20.25 -1.77
N ILE A 160 34.14 21.21 -1.21
CA ILE A 160 34.49 22.64 -1.27
C ILE A 160 35.84 22.89 -0.58
N ARG A 161 36.07 22.32 0.61
CA ARG A 161 37.37 22.47 1.30
C ARG A 161 38.53 21.90 0.50
N LYS A 162 38.37 20.71 -0.09
CA LYS A 162 39.39 20.12 -0.97
C LYS A 162 39.64 20.96 -2.21
N PHE A 163 38.60 21.54 -2.81
CA PHE A 163 38.73 22.43 -3.98
C PHE A 163 39.52 23.69 -3.62
N VAL A 164 39.17 24.37 -2.52
CA VAL A 164 39.89 25.55 -2.04
C VAL A 164 41.34 25.22 -1.70
N GLN A 165 41.61 24.10 -1.01
CA GLN A 165 42.98 23.69 -0.71
C GLN A 165 43.81 23.37 -1.96
N ASN A 166 43.19 22.81 -3.01
CA ASN A 166 43.88 22.55 -4.28
C ASN A 166 44.15 23.84 -5.06
N GLU A 167 43.21 24.79 -5.09
CA GLU A 167 43.43 26.10 -5.72
C GLU A 167 44.52 26.90 -5.01
N PHE A 168 44.54 26.91 -3.66
CA PHE A 168 45.60 27.57 -2.90
C PHE A 168 46.97 26.88 -3.06
N ALA A 169 47.01 25.55 -3.22
CA ALA A 169 48.25 24.81 -3.49
C ALA A 169 48.82 25.10 -4.90
N VAL A 170 47.95 25.27 -5.89
CA VAL A 170 48.35 25.70 -7.24
C VAL A 170 48.88 27.14 -7.24
N PHE A 171 48.32 28.02 -6.39
CA PHE A 171 48.79 29.39 -6.23
C PHE A 171 50.11 29.52 -5.44
N ALA A 172 50.38 28.61 -4.50
CA ALA A 172 51.60 28.62 -3.67
C ALA A 172 52.84 28.04 -4.38
N HIS A 173 52.68 27.37 -5.52
CA HIS A 173 53.78 26.75 -6.28
C HIS A 173 54.03 27.39 -7.66
N GLY A 174 53.42 28.55 -7.96
CA GLY A 174 53.61 29.27 -9.22
C GLY A 174 54.40 30.58 -9.07
N ASN A 175 55.63 30.57 -9.58
CA ASN A 175 56.62 31.66 -9.74
C ASN A 175 57.54 31.87 -8.51
N VAL A 176 58.88 31.82 -8.63
CA VAL A 176 59.74 32.42 -9.66
C VAL A 176 60.99 31.54 -9.92
N ASP A 177 61.19 31.12 -11.17
CA ASP A 177 62.52 30.90 -11.76
C ASP A 177 62.52 31.58 -13.15
N ILE A 178 62.97 32.83 -13.15
CA ILE A 178 63.72 33.50 -14.25
C ILE A 178 64.97 34.06 -13.58
#